data_AF-A0A1B6JD59-F1
#
_entry.id   AF-A0A1B6JD59-F1
#
_cell.length_a   1.000
_cell.length_b   1.000
_cell.length_c   1.000
_cell.angle_alpha   90.00
_cell.angle_beta   90.00
_cell.angle_gamma   90.00
#
_symmetry.space_group_name_H-M   'P 1'
#
loop_
_entity.id
_entity.type
_entity.pdbx_description
1 polymer ?
#
loop_
_entity_poly.entity_id
_entity_poly.type
_entity_poly.pdbx_seq_one_letter_code
_entity_poly.pdbx_strand_id
1 'polypeptide(L)'
;MSEEVICAITPPNSPGRNGIQTEEDASSITFHQDIEEDSLSWKQIHSHRWFSCLGETKLEKINLHEDGYIKNKETDLFENSNIFSYHCEERSIQLFNQKFDFGSVFLFNSEMLFRMARSEIMVLQDAARSNHKELLTFSDINTTQDYMKARRHCVSLFLRLREYLNWIMLPKHNWILTNFIPKMVENLSGFRLFLRRLTDLPEYVLHHAAHSQGNKCQEASYHLFHCSLDMLWLHLTTMYQLERCRQRLDESFPASQQVEGVAQTSVTLEQAVLAVVADLVQLALYRFNKVDERSLLIKSPFNCSCVAELWILLQMFCYKLHSQGKFDDLWSFMNKVVEKMLVSDGSSLVRPNCMSLAQSVTSPCTNVHAFSLWLLKHTAMLHTFEEKSNSSNYPLLETIMRGLLNSDVPEAHLRVHLTFVERIITKYWEPKSEIIVLLWEYFQKRLNSTFFVPGSSVESMAIMSESV
;
A
#
# COMPACT_ATOMS: atom_id res chain seq x y z
N MET A 1 -28.90 -30.23 53.92
CA MET A 1 -27.75 -31.13 53.72
C MET A 1 -26.85 -30.45 52.72
N SER A 2 -25.59 -30.26 53.08
CA SER A 2 -24.69 -29.31 52.44
C SER A 2 -23.27 -29.65 52.87
N GLU A 3 -22.40 -29.98 51.93
CA GLU A 3 -20.99 -30.30 52.21
C GLU A 3 -20.12 -29.50 51.24
N GLU A 4 -19.40 -28.53 51.78
CA GLU A 4 -18.28 -27.87 51.12
C GLU A 4 -17.02 -28.70 51.38
N VAL A 5 -16.15 -28.85 50.39
CA VAL A 5 -14.83 -29.49 50.57
C VAL A 5 -13.74 -28.46 50.30
N ILE A 6 -13.16 -27.95 51.39
CA ILE A 6 -12.01 -27.05 51.37
C ILE A 6 -10.74 -27.88 51.54
N CYS A 7 -9.83 -27.82 50.58
CA CYS A 7 -8.47 -28.39 50.72
C CYS A 7 -7.43 -27.28 50.72
N ALA A 8 -6.79 -27.06 51.87
CA ALA A 8 -5.60 -26.22 52.02
C ALA A 8 -4.39 -27.11 52.30
N ILE A 9 -3.26 -26.85 51.63
CA ILE A 9 -1.98 -27.54 51.87
C ILE A 9 -0.86 -26.49 51.89
N THR A 10 -0.17 -26.39 53.02
CA THR A 10 0.98 -25.49 53.25
C THR A 10 2.32 -26.24 53.14
N PRO A 11 3.33 -25.69 52.43
CA PRO A 11 4.73 -26.07 52.60
C PRO A 11 5.35 -25.52 53.92
N PRO A 12 6.51 -26.05 54.37
CA PRO A 12 7.05 -25.84 55.73
C PRO A 12 8.03 -24.66 55.90
N ASN A 13 8.43 -24.42 57.16
CA ASN A 13 9.24 -23.29 57.63
C ASN A 13 10.76 -23.56 57.72
N SER A 14 11.55 -22.49 57.51
CA SER A 14 12.85 -22.20 58.18
C SER A 14 14.08 -23.05 57.79
N PRO A 15 15.35 -22.65 58.11
CA PRO A 15 15.76 -21.60 59.08
C PRO A 15 16.88 -20.61 58.68
N GLY A 16 17.05 -19.59 59.53
CA GLY A 16 18.36 -19.30 60.17
C GLY A 16 19.41 -18.51 59.39
N ARG A 17 19.62 -17.24 59.79
CA ARG A 17 20.91 -16.54 59.59
C ARG A 17 22.03 -17.21 60.38
N ASN A 18 23.21 -17.31 59.78
CA ASN A 18 24.51 -17.12 60.44
C ASN A 18 25.50 -16.59 59.39
N GLY A 19 26.46 -15.77 59.81
CA GLY A 19 27.43 -15.13 58.91
C GLY A 19 28.87 -15.50 59.25
N ILE A 20 29.71 -15.58 58.21
CA ILE A 20 31.17 -15.63 58.31
C ILE A 20 31.72 -14.66 57.25
N GLN A 21 32.73 -13.87 57.62
CA GLN A 21 33.47 -12.99 56.72
C GLN A 21 34.70 -13.71 56.17
N THR A 22 34.98 -13.53 54.88
CA THR A 22 36.33 -13.64 54.32
C THR A 22 36.44 -12.72 53.10
N GLU A 23 37.14 -11.63 53.30
CA GLU A 23 37.73 -10.74 52.30
C GLU A 23 39.06 -11.37 51.79
N GLU A 24 39.65 -11.03 50.63
CA GLU A 24 39.34 -9.97 49.66
C GLU A 24 38.34 -10.47 48.57
N ASP A 25 38.48 -10.43 47.24
CA ASP A 25 39.50 -9.99 46.25
C ASP A 25 38.77 -9.24 45.09
N ALA A 26 39.49 -8.41 44.32
CA ALA A 26 38.89 -7.37 43.48
C ALA A 26 39.04 -7.59 41.96
N SER A 27 37.90 -7.81 41.28
CA SER A 27 37.78 -7.60 39.83
C SER A 27 36.43 -6.98 39.45
N SER A 28 36.39 -5.64 39.38
CA SER A 28 35.19 -4.88 39.05
C SER A 28 34.89 -4.91 37.55
N ILE A 29 34.18 -5.94 37.07
CA ILE A 29 33.64 -5.97 35.70
C ILE A 29 32.39 -5.07 35.65
N THR A 30 32.56 -3.83 35.22
CA THR A 30 31.50 -2.83 35.08
C THR A 30 30.61 -3.13 33.86
N PHE A 31 29.54 -3.91 34.07
CA PHE A 31 28.55 -4.26 33.03
C PHE A 31 27.44 -3.20 32.82
N HIS A 32 27.73 -1.92 33.08
CA HIS A 32 26.77 -0.81 32.98
C HIS A 32 27.37 0.45 32.33
N GLN A 33 27.57 0.35 31.02
CA GLN A 33 27.54 1.43 30.04
C GLN A 33 27.12 0.82 28.68
N ASP A 34 26.88 1.64 27.65
CA ASP A 34 26.53 1.23 26.27
C ASP A 34 25.09 0.70 26.00
N ILE A 35 24.08 1.00 26.85
CA ILE A 35 22.66 0.65 26.57
C ILE A 35 21.71 1.88 26.52
N GLU A 36 22.11 3.05 27.01
CA GLU A 36 21.17 4.17 27.18
C GLU A 36 20.92 5.02 25.92
N GLU A 37 21.93 5.23 25.03
CA GLU A 37 21.77 6.11 23.86
C GLU A 37 20.76 5.59 22.83
N ASP A 38 20.76 4.28 22.58
CA ASP A 38 19.91 3.66 21.56
C ASP A 38 18.41 3.82 21.92
N SER A 39 18.08 3.78 23.23
CA SER A 39 16.71 3.82 23.76
C SER A 39 15.91 5.09 23.39
N LEU A 40 16.62 6.20 23.19
CA LEU A 40 16.02 7.50 22.84
C LEU A 40 15.59 7.55 21.37
N SER A 41 16.24 6.80 20.47
CA SER A 41 15.89 6.76 19.05
C SER A 41 14.52 6.12 18.81
N TRP A 42 14.24 4.99 19.49
CA TRP A 42 13.00 4.23 19.34
C TRP A 42 11.76 5.01 19.81
N LYS A 43 11.89 5.91 20.79
CA LYS A 43 10.77 6.72 21.29
C LYS A 43 10.25 7.77 20.30
N GLN A 44 10.98 8.05 19.22
CA GLN A 44 10.47 8.85 18.08
C GLN A 44 9.83 8.00 16.96
N ILE A 45 10.10 6.69 16.90
CA ILE A 45 9.68 5.84 15.76
C ILE A 45 8.16 5.62 15.75
N HIS A 46 7.50 5.71 16.90
CA HIS A 46 6.04 5.58 17.06
C HIS A 46 5.28 6.91 16.85
N SER A 47 5.79 7.79 15.97
CA SER A 47 5.05 8.97 15.51
C SER A 47 3.74 8.57 14.79
N HIS A 48 2.78 9.50 14.70
CA HIS A 48 1.54 9.25 13.97
C HIS A 48 1.82 9.21 12.47
N ARG A 49 1.48 8.08 11.81
CA ARG A 49 1.70 7.88 10.36
C ARG A 49 0.38 7.62 9.67
N TRP A 50 0.06 8.45 8.68
CA TRP A 50 -1.13 8.33 7.82
C TRP A 50 -0.91 9.15 6.55
N PHE A 51 -1.70 8.92 5.51
CA PHE A 51 -1.67 9.80 4.34
C PHE A 51 -2.16 11.23 4.70
N SER A 52 -1.49 12.27 4.20
CA SER A 52 -1.99 13.66 4.26
C SER A 52 -1.86 14.32 2.89
N CYS A 53 -2.93 14.94 2.43
CA CYS A 53 -3.09 15.34 1.03
C CYS A 53 -2.58 16.75 0.75
N LEU A 54 -1.90 16.92 -0.40
CA LEU A 54 -1.50 18.22 -0.96
C LEU A 54 -2.35 18.61 -2.18
N GLY A 55 -3.44 17.88 -2.43
CA GLY A 55 -4.30 18.04 -3.61
C GLY A 55 -3.86 17.18 -4.80
N GLU A 56 -4.17 17.65 -6.02
CA GLU A 56 -3.89 16.94 -7.27
C GLU A 56 -2.38 16.91 -7.58
N THR A 57 -1.86 15.74 -8.00
CA THR A 57 -0.41 15.52 -8.15
C THR A 57 0.16 16.25 -9.36
N LYS A 58 1.17 17.11 -9.13
CA LYS A 58 1.92 17.82 -10.18
C LYS A 58 2.96 16.89 -10.83
N LEU A 59 3.08 16.95 -12.16
CA LEU A 59 3.93 16.06 -12.94
C LEU A 59 5.43 16.39 -12.93
N GLU A 60 5.80 17.66 -12.78
CA GLU A 60 7.20 18.10 -12.88
C GLU A 60 8.02 17.74 -11.63
N LYS A 61 7.37 17.77 -10.47
CA LYS A 61 7.93 17.36 -9.18
C LYS A 61 6.81 16.89 -8.26
N ILE A 62 6.90 15.64 -7.81
CA ILE A 62 6.04 15.09 -6.77
C ILE A 62 6.55 15.62 -5.43
N ASN A 63 5.68 16.35 -4.73
CA ASN A 63 5.90 16.73 -3.34
C ASN A 63 4.99 15.86 -2.46
N LEU A 64 5.55 15.39 -1.35
CA LEU A 64 4.82 14.61 -0.33
C LEU A 64 4.63 15.48 0.91
N HIS A 65 3.62 15.17 1.72
CA HIS A 65 3.34 15.89 2.96
C HIS A 65 4.29 15.43 4.08
N GLU A 66 4.69 16.33 4.99
CA GLU A 66 5.62 15.98 6.08
C GLU A 66 5.00 15.00 7.09
N ASP A 67 3.70 15.11 7.40
CA ASP A 67 2.91 14.10 8.11
C ASP A 67 2.72 12.76 7.36
N GLY A 68 3.24 12.61 6.12
CA GLY A 68 3.08 11.42 5.28
C GLY A 68 3.92 10.23 5.77
N TYR A 69 3.57 9.03 5.30
CA TYR A 69 4.25 7.76 5.64
C TYR A 69 5.73 7.78 5.26
N ILE A 70 6.09 8.25 4.07
CA ILE A 70 7.49 8.25 3.61
C ILE A 70 8.32 9.20 4.49
N LYS A 71 7.79 10.38 4.81
CA LYS A 71 8.47 11.35 5.69
C LYS A 71 8.55 10.89 7.15
N ASN A 72 7.61 10.06 7.61
CA ASN A 72 7.63 9.44 8.94
C ASN A 72 8.29 8.04 8.97
N LYS A 73 9.24 7.78 8.06
CA LYS A 73 10.07 6.55 8.03
C LYS A 73 9.26 5.24 8.01
N GLU A 74 8.24 5.16 7.16
CA GLU A 74 7.49 3.91 6.96
C GLU A 74 8.34 2.79 6.33
N THR A 75 9.41 3.14 5.62
CA THR A 75 10.26 2.16 4.94
C THR A 75 11.21 1.41 5.87
N ASP A 76 11.51 1.96 7.07
CA ASP A 76 12.24 1.28 8.14
C ASP A 76 11.71 -0.14 8.44
N LEU A 77 10.39 -0.36 8.27
CA LEU A 77 9.69 -1.61 8.53
C LEU A 77 10.16 -2.79 7.65
N PHE A 78 10.62 -2.51 6.44
CA PHE A 78 11.11 -3.50 5.48
C PHE A 78 12.57 -3.27 5.08
N GLU A 79 13.12 -2.09 5.37
CA GLU A 79 14.53 -1.81 5.20
C GLU A 79 15.42 -2.42 6.29
N ASN A 80 14.96 -2.42 7.55
CA ASN A 80 15.73 -2.90 8.69
C ASN A 80 15.44 -4.38 9.01
N SER A 81 16.48 -5.21 9.04
CA SER A 81 16.39 -6.61 9.46
C SER A 81 16.08 -6.77 10.95
N ASN A 82 16.73 -5.95 11.78
CA ASN A 82 16.87 -6.14 13.23
C ASN A 82 15.68 -5.60 14.04
N ILE A 83 14.46 -6.01 13.71
CA ILE A 83 13.23 -5.60 14.42
C ILE A 83 13.06 -6.32 15.79
N PHE A 84 13.97 -7.25 16.12
CA PHE A 84 13.94 -8.06 17.34
C PHE A 84 14.30 -7.31 18.65
N SER A 85 14.47 -5.99 18.61
CA SER A 85 14.72 -5.12 19.77
C SER A 85 13.45 -4.55 20.42
N TYR A 86 12.26 -4.74 19.84
CA TYR A 86 11.06 -4.01 20.26
C TYR A 86 10.60 -4.30 21.70
N HIS A 87 10.84 -3.34 22.59
CA HIS A 87 10.36 -3.35 23.97
C HIS A 87 9.17 -2.39 24.15
N CYS A 88 7.95 -2.92 24.23
CA CYS A 88 6.79 -2.12 24.64
C CYS A 88 6.89 -1.82 26.15
N GLU A 89 7.08 -0.54 26.51
CA GLU A 89 7.01 -0.06 27.91
C GLU A 89 5.54 0.05 28.40
N GLU A 90 4.59 0.23 27.48
CA GLU A 90 3.17 0.47 27.78
C GLU A 90 2.44 -0.84 28.11
N ARG A 91 2.20 -1.09 29.40
CA ARG A 91 1.35 -2.23 29.83
C ARG A 91 -0.11 -2.09 29.38
N SER A 92 -0.60 -0.86 29.18
CA SER A 92 -1.96 -0.61 28.71
C SER A 92 -1.98 0.41 27.59
N ILE A 93 -2.67 0.06 26.50
CA ILE A 93 -2.87 0.91 25.32
C ILE A 93 -4.34 1.32 25.19
N GLN A 94 -4.59 2.42 24.46
CA GLN A 94 -5.93 2.91 24.17
C GLN A 94 -6.30 2.64 22.70
N LEU A 95 -7.44 1.97 22.47
CA LEU A 95 -8.01 1.70 21.14
C LEU A 95 -9.51 2.04 21.18
N PHE A 96 -10.03 2.73 20.16
CA PHE A 96 -11.43 3.17 20.10
C PHE A 96 -11.91 3.90 21.37
N ASN A 97 -11.04 4.67 22.02
CA ASN A 97 -11.19 5.34 23.33
C ASN A 97 -11.26 4.40 24.55
N GLN A 98 -11.28 3.08 24.39
CA GLN A 98 -11.24 2.10 25.48
C GLN A 98 -9.79 1.72 25.83
N LYS A 99 -9.52 1.37 27.10
CA LYS A 99 -8.21 0.88 27.55
C LYS A 99 -8.15 -0.64 27.54
N PHE A 100 -7.04 -1.19 27.07
CA PHE A 100 -6.77 -2.64 27.06
C PHE A 100 -5.38 -2.93 27.62
N ASP A 101 -5.14 -4.17 28.06
CA ASP A 101 -3.78 -4.66 28.36
C ASP A 101 -3.05 -5.02 27.05
N PHE A 102 -1.82 -4.55 26.89
CA PHE A 102 -1.07 -4.72 25.63
C PHE A 102 -0.73 -6.18 25.33
N GLY A 103 -0.44 -7.00 26.35
CA GLY A 103 -0.04 -8.40 26.15
C GLY A 103 -1.16 -9.32 25.67
N SER A 104 -2.41 -9.00 26.03
CA SER A 104 -3.58 -9.87 25.86
C SER A 104 -4.61 -9.37 24.82
N VAL A 105 -4.63 -8.07 24.52
CA VAL A 105 -5.68 -7.43 23.69
C VAL A 105 -5.91 -8.08 22.33
N PHE A 106 -4.88 -8.35 21.54
CA PHE A 106 -5.07 -8.93 20.21
C PHE A 106 -5.37 -10.43 20.24
N LEU A 107 -5.07 -11.14 21.33
CA LEU A 107 -5.45 -12.54 21.49
C LEU A 107 -6.95 -12.68 21.72
N PHE A 108 -7.49 -11.95 22.70
CA PHE A 108 -8.88 -12.12 23.12
C PHE A 108 -9.85 -11.18 22.39
N ASN A 109 -9.47 -9.92 22.13
CA ASN A 109 -10.37 -8.88 21.62
C ASN A 109 -10.23 -8.59 20.11
N SER A 110 -9.33 -9.25 19.38
CA SER A 110 -9.08 -8.99 17.95
C SER A 110 -10.34 -8.89 17.10
N GLU A 111 -11.24 -9.88 17.16
CA GLU A 111 -12.47 -9.86 16.37
C GLU A 111 -13.38 -8.67 16.71
N MET A 112 -13.48 -8.31 18.00
CA MET A 112 -14.20 -7.13 18.46
C MET A 112 -13.58 -5.84 17.89
N LEU A 113 -12.25 -5.73 17.92
CA LEU A 113 -11.53 -4.57 17.40
C LEU A 113 -11.67 -4.42 15.88
N PHE A 114 -11.63 -5.52 15.13
CA PHE A 114 -11.92 -5.50 13.69
C PHE A 114 -13.39 -5.17 13.39
N ARG A 115 -14.35 -5.61 14.23
CA ARG A 115 -15.76 -5.16 14.15
C ARG A 115 -15.88 -3.64 14.44
N MET A 116 -15.15 -3.11 15.42
CA MET A 116 -15.12 -1.67 15.72
C MET A 116 -14.50 -0.86 14.57
N ALA A 117 -13.41 -1.32 13.97
CA ALA A 117 -12.81 -0.67 12.78
C ALA A 117 -13.78 -0.62 11.59
N ARG A 118 -14.58 -1.69 11.36
CA ARG A 118 -15.65 -1.69 10.35
C ARG A 118 -16.73 -0.67 10.69
N SER A 119 -17.09 -0.53 11.97
CA SER A 119 -18.08 0.45 12.44
C SER A 119 -17.64 1.90 12.19
N GLU A 120 -16.39 2.25 12.45
CA GLU A 120 -15.84 3.59 12.17
C GLU A 120 -15.86 3.92 10.67
N ILE A 121 -15.53 2.95 9.81
CA ILE A 121 -15.60 3.11 8.36
C ILE A 121 -17.06 3.23 7.88
N MET A 122 -18.00 2.51 8.50
CA MET A 122 -19.44 2.68 8.22
C MET A 122 -19.95 4.08 8.63
N VAL A 123 -19.50 4.61 9.77
CA VAL A 123 -19.80 6.02 10.16
C VAL A 123 -19.27 7.01 9.12
N LEU A 124 -18.07 6.81 8.58
CA LEU A 124 -17.54 7.64 7.48
C LEU A 124 -18.35 7.48 6.19
N GLN A 125 -18.82 6.27 5.85
CA GLN A 125 -19.65 6.00 4.67
C GLN A 125 -21.02 6.66 4.75
N ASP A 126 -21.71 6.55 5.89
CA ASP A 126 -23.03 7.15 6.06
C ASP A 126 -22.95 8.67 6.22
N ALA A 127 -21.90 9.21 6.87
CA ALA A 127 -21.64 10.65 6.86
C ALA A 127 -21.37 11.20 5.45
N ALA A 128 -20.45 10.59 4.68
CA ALA A 128 -20.17 11.02 3.31
C ALA A 128 -21.43 10.98 2.42
N ARG A 129 -22.28 9.96 2.59
CA ARG A 129 -23.58 9.85 1.93
C ARG A 129 -24.58 10.94 2.35
N SER A 130 -24.55 11.37 3.61
CA SER A 130 -25.48 12.35 4.15
C SER A 130 -25.10 13.76 3.73
N ASN A 131 -23.83 14.14 3.93
CA ASN A 131 -23.29 15.43 3.49
C ASN A 131 -23.48 15.64 1.97
N HIS A 132 -23.32 14.59 1.15
CA HIS A 132 -23.60 14.65 -0.29
C HIS A 132 -25.08 14.92 -0.63
N LYS A 133 -26.04 14.37 0.15
CA LYS A 133 -27.47 14.68 -0.02
C LYS A 133 -27.80 16.09 0.43
N GLU A 134 -27.24 16.55 1.55
CA GLU A 134 -27.49 17.89 2.10
C GLU A 134 -26.97 19.00 1.17
N LEU A 135 -25.81 18.77 0.53
CA LEU A 135 -25.30 19.61 -0.55
C LEU A 135 -26.23 19.71 -1.76
N LEU A 136 -27.02 18.66 -2.05
CA LEU A 136 -28.03 18.65 -3.12
C LEU A 136 -29.36 19.31 -2.70
N THR A 137 -29.58 19.54 -1.40
CA THR A 137 -30.81 20.13 -0.86
C THR A 137 -30.64 21.54 -0.28
N PHE A 138 -29.45 22.15 -0.38
CA PHE A 138 -29.13 23.51 0.08
C PHE A 138 -29.51 23.79 1.56
N SER A 139 -29.32 22.79 2.43
CA SER A 139 -29.54 22.91 3.87
C SER A 139 -28.25 23.31 4.62
N ASP A 140 -28.36 24.19 5.62
CA ASP A 140 -27.21 24.69 6.40
C ASP A 140 -26.45 23.58 7.14
N ILE A 141 -25.19 23.36 6.75
CA ILE A 141 -24.32 22.31 7.30
C ILE A 141 -23.76 22.77 8.66
N ASN A 142 -24.40 22.34 9.75
CA ASN A 142 -23.98 22.63 11.13
C ASN A 142 -23.56 21.35 11.90
N THR A 143 -22.66 20.56 11.31
CA THR A 143 -22.11 19.33 11.90
C THR A 143 -20.61 19.46 12.16
N THR A 144 -20.24 19.85 13.38
CA THR A 144 -18.82 19.89 13.85
C THR A 144 -18.31 18.48 14.19
N GLN A 145 -18.46 17.54 13.25
CA GLN A 145 -18.15 16.12 13.46
C GLN A 145 -16.71 15.81 13.04
N ASP A 146 -15.88 15.41 14.01
CA ASP A 146 -14.48 15.02 13.79
C ASP A 146 -14.38 13.67 13.04
N TYR A 147 -14.56 13.71 11.72
CA TYR A 147 -14.40 12.54 10.84
C TYR A 147 -12.96 11.99 10.86
N MET A 148 -11.97 12.85 11.14
CA MET A 148 -10.58 12.41 11.34
C MET A 148 -10.46 11.48 12.56
N LYS A 149 -11.33 11.58 13.57
CA LYS A 149 -11.35 10.65 14.73
C LYS A 149 -11.61 9.20 14.31
N ALA A 150 -12.61 8.97 13.45
CA ALA A 150 -12.96 7.63 12.97
C ALA A 150 -11.78 7.00 12.20
N ARG A 151 -11.23 7.76 11.25
CA ARG A 151 -10.01 7.40 10.50
C ARG A 151 -8.82 7.13 11.43
N ARG A 152 -8.59 7.97 12.44
CA ARG A 152 -7.54 7.78 13.46
C ARG A 152 -7.70 6.47 14.22
N HIS A 153 -8.91 6.11 14.67
CA HIS A 153 -9.13 4.83 15.35
C HIS A 153 -8.74 3.63 14.48
N CYS A 154 -9.08 3.64 13.19
CA CYS A 154 -8.72 2.59 12.23
C CYS A 154 -7.19 2.50 12.06
N VAL A 155 -6.50 3.63 11.86
CA VAL A 155 -5.03 3.67 11.73
C VAL A 155 -4.35 3.19 13.02
N SER A 156 -4.78 3.69 14.18
CA SER A 156 -4.23 3.28 15.49
C SER A 156 -4.41 1.79 15.76
N LEU A 157 -5.53 1.17 15.37
CA LEU A 157 -5.69 -0.28 15.49
C LEU A 157 -4.59 -1.04 14.75
N PHE A 158 -4.36 -0.69 13.48
CA PHE A 158 -3.36 -1.37 12.67
C PHE A 158 -1.94 -1.11 13.17
N LEU A 159 -1.58 0.13 13.50
CA LEU A 159 -0.24 0.45 14.04
C LEU A 159 0.04 -0.30 15.36
N ARG A 160 -0.92 -0.34 16.29
CA ARG A 160 -0.78 -1.12 17.54
C ARG A 160 -0.75 -2.63 17.30
N LEU A 161 -1.40 -3.15 16.26
CA LEU A 161 -1.26 -4.55 15.84
C LEU A 161 0.16 -4.85 15.31
N ARG A 162 0.83 -3.90 14.65
CA ARG A 162 2.23 -4.05 14.20
C ARG A 162 3.22 -4.11 15.36
N GLU A 163 3.01 -3.25 16.35
CA GLU A 163 3.75 -3.26 17.61
C GLU A 163 3.59 -4.61 18.33
N TYR A 164 2.35 -5.12 18.38
CA TYR A 164 2.08 -6.42 18.95
C TYR A 164 2.73 -7.57 18.17
N LEU A 165 2.71 -7.53 16.83
CA LEU A 165 3.41 -8.50 15.97
C LEU A 165 4.92 -8.50 16.23
N ASN A 166 5.55 -7.32 16.32
CA ASN A 166 6.97 -7.21 16.65
C ASN A 166 7.28 -7.75 18.06
N TRP A 167 6.38 -7.53 19.02
CA TRP A 167 6.52 -8.03 20.38
C TRP A 167 6.41 -9.56 20.46
N ILE A 168 5.44 -10.19 19.78
CA ILE A 168 5.29 -11.67 19.80
C ILE A 168 6.34 -12.41 18.97
N MET A 169 7.08 -11.74 18.09
CA MET A 169 8.27 -12.31 17.44
C MET A 169 9.48 -12.50 18.39
N LEU A 170 9.44 -11.96 19.62
CA LEU A 170 10.50 -12.19 20.61
C LEU A 170 10.46 -13.65 21.08
N PRO A 171 11.61 -14.38 21.21
CA PRO A 171 11.63 -15.82 21.49
C PRO A 171 10.77 -16.29 22.67
N LYS A 172 10.72 -15.48 23.74
CA LYS A 172 9.88 -15.68 24.94
C LYS A 172 8.36 -15.78 24.68
N HIS A 173 7.91 -15.36 23.50
CA HIS A 173 6.50 -15.24 23.11
C HIS A 173 6.12 -16.14 21.93
N ASN A 174 7.05 -16.94 21.38
CA ASN A 174 6.81 -17.80 20.22
C ASN A 174 5.59 -18.76 20.39
N TRP A 175 5.28 -19.17 21.63
CA TRP A 175 4.13 -20.02 21.97
C TRP A 175 2.77 -19.40 21.61
N ILE A 176 2.70 -18.08 21.43
CA ILE A 176 1.50 -17.35 21.01
C ILE A 176 1.20 -17.58 19.52
N LEU A 177 2.25 -17.69 18.70
CA LEU A 177 2.19 -17.59 17.23
C LEU A 177 1.25 -18.63 16.60
N THR A 178 1.33 -19.88 17.03
CA THR A 178 0.58 -21.02 16.44
C THR A 178 -0.93 -20.80 16.43
N ASN A 179 -1.49 -20.21 17.50
CA ASN A 179 -2.92 -19.90 17.59
C ASN A 179 -3.27 -18.50 17.08
N PHE A 180 -2.31 -17.57 17.16
CA PHE A 180 -2.52 -16.18 16.77
C PHE A 180 -2.54 -15.99 15.24
N ILE A 181 -1.62 -16.63 14.51
CA ILE A 181 -1.45 -16.42 13.07
C ILE A 181 -2.73 -16.77 12.29
N PRO A 182 -3.36 -17.95 12.43
CA PRO A 182 -4.58 -18.26 11.67
C PRO A 182 -5.73 -17.29 11.95
N LYS A 183 -5.93 -16.93 13.24
CA LYS A 183 -6.95 -15.97 13.67
C LYS A 183 -6.69 -14.57 13.10
N MET A 184 -5.44 -14.15 12.94
CA MET A 184 -5.11 -12.86 12.30
C MET A 184 -5.29 -12.91 10.78
N VAL A 185 -4.89 -13.99 10.10
CA VAL A 185 -5.13 -14.17 8.65
C VAL A 185 -6.63 -14.08 8.35
N GLU A 186 -7.48 -14.74 9.14
CA GLU A 186 -8.95 -14.67 9.00
C GLU A 186 -9.47 -13.24 9.19
N ASN A 187 -9.08 -12.57 10.28
CA ASN A 187 -9.55 -11.22 10.59
C ASN A 187 -9.11 -10.18 9.55
N LEU A 188 -7.84 -10.24 9.11
CA LEU A 188 -7.29 -9.37 8.06
C LEU A 188 -7.97 -9.64 6.71
N SER A 189 -8.14 -10.90 6.31
CA SER A 189 -8.83 -11.26 5.06
C SER A 189 -10.28 -10.80 5.07
N GLY A 190 -11.03 -11.05 6.16
CA GLY A 190 -12.40 -10.58 6.33
C GLY A 190 -12.51 -9.04 6.38
N PHE A 191 -11.49 -8.34 6.86
CA PHE A 191 -11.42 -6.89 6.79
C PHE A 191 -11.11 -6.38 5.37
N ARG A 192 -10.17 -7.01 4.64
CA ARG A 192 -9.87 -6.67 3.23
C ARG A 192 -11.09 -6.84 2.32
N LEU A 193 -11.88 -7.89 2.54
CA LEU A 193 -13.15 -8.12 1.83
C LEU A 193 -14.23 -7.07 2.18
N PHE A 194 -14.25 -6.58 3.42
CA PHE A 194 -15.13 -5.47 3.82
C PHE A 194 -14.74 -4.14 3.16
N LEU A 195 -13.44 -3.85 3.00
CA LEU A 195 -12.94 -2.64 2.34
C LEU A 195 -13.32 -2.55 0.85
N ARG A 196 -13.45 -3.71 0.18
CA ARG A 196 -13.68 -3.83 -1.28
C ARG A 196 -12.58 -3.15 -2.10
N ARG A 197 -12.85 -2.82 -3.38
CA ARG A 197 -11.93 -2.07 -4.25
C ARG A 197 -12.08 -0.57 -4.01
N LEU A 198 -11.04 0.22 -4.28
CA LEU A 198 -11.11 1.70 -4.21
C LEU A 198 -12.21 2.26 -5.11
N THR A 199 -12.39 1.67 -6.30
CA THR A 199 -13.45 2.08 -7.25
C THR A 199 -14.83 1.52 -6.92
N ASP A 200 -14.99 0.74 -5.85
CA ASP A 200 -16.31 0.41 -5.29
C ASP A 200 -16.81 1.52 -4.33
N LEU A 201 -15.98 2.55 -4.04
CA LEU A 201 -16.41 3.77 -3.38
C LEU A 201 -17.31 4.61 -4.32
N PRO A 202 -18.33 5.32 -3.80
CA PRO A 202 -19.19 6.19 -4.60
C PRO A 202 -18.41 7.28 -5.34
N GLU A 203 -18.90 7.68 -6.51
CA GLU A 203 -18.27 8.71 -7.36
C GLU A 203 -18.03 10.04 -6.63
N TYR A 204 -18.96 10.49 -5.79
CA TYR A 204 -18.77 11.70 -4.97
C TYR A 204 -17.61 11.58 -3.97
N VAL A 205 -17.25 10.37 -3.53
CA VAL A 205 -16.06 10.14 -2.69
C VAL A 205 -14.79 10.21 -3.53
N LEU A 206 -14.80 9.62 -4.72
CA LEU A 206 -13.68 9.61 -5.67
C LEU A 206 -13.37 11.01 -6.25
N HIS A 207 -14.38 11.90 -6.32
CA HIS A 207 -14.19 13.30 -6.71
C HIS A 207 -13.54 14.15 -5.60
N HIS A 208 -13.88 13.93 -4.32
CA HIS A 208 -13.30 14.65 -3.18
C HIS A 208 -12.00 13.97 -2.66
N ALA A 209 -11.38 13.12 -3.48
CA ALA A 209 -10.13 12.43 -3.19
C ALA A 209 -8.89 13.35 -3.10
N ALA A 210 -8.98 14.60 -3.55
CA ALA A 210 -7.87 15.55 -3.61
C ALA A 210 -8.23 16.86 -2.91
N HIS A 211 -7.58 17.16 -1.77
CA HIS A 211 -7.83 18.38 -1.01
C HIS A 211 -6.53 18.94 -0.42
N SER A 212 -6.22 20.21 -0.70
CA SER A 212 -4.92 20.83 -0.39
C SER A 212 -4.70 21.19 1.07
N GLN A 213 -5.74 21.21 1.90
CA GLN A 213 -5.61 21.39 3.36
C GLN A 213 -5.21 20.10 4.09
N GLY A 214 -5.04 18.98 3.36
CA GLY A 214 -4.74 17.67 3.93
C GLY A 214 -5.72 17.28 5.03
N ASN A 215 -5.19 16.71 6.12
CA ASN A 215 -5.98 16.17 7.22
C ASN A 215 -6.70 17.23 8.09
N LYS A 216 -6.61 18.52 7.73
CA LYS A 216 -7.44 19.61 8.28
C LYS A 216 -8.80 19.75 7.58
N CYS A 217 -8.99 19.06 6.44
CA CYS A 217 -10.29 18.97 5.76
C CYS A 217 -11.39 18.47 6.71
N GLN A 218 -12.60 19.01 6.60
CA GLN A 218 -13.77 18.63 7.41
C GLN A 218 -14.78 17.75 6.64
N GLU A 219 -14.43 17.28 5.44
CA GLU A 219 -15.33 16.46 4.63
C GLU A 219 -15.23 14.96 4.98
N ALA A 220 -16.37 14.32 5.26
CA ALA A 220 -16.43 12.88 5.43
C ALA A 220 -15.96 12.12 4.18
N SER A 221 -16.22 12.64 2.97
CA SER A 221 -15.75 12.08 1.70
C SER A 221 -14.22 12.02 1.61
N TYR A 222 -13.53 13.12 1.97
CA TYR A 222 -12.07 13.16 2.04
C TYR A 222 -11.52 12.10 3.02
N HIS A 223 -12.08 12.06 4.24
CA HIS A 223 -11.59 11.14 5.28
C HIS A 223 -11.89 9.68 4.96
N LEU A 224 -13.02 9.38 4.32
CA LEU A 224 -13.35 8.05 3.84
C LEU A 224 -12.35 7.56 2.79
N PHE A 225 -12.08 8.37 1.75
CA PHE A 225 -11.12 8.01 0.70
C PHE A 225 -9.72 7.76 1.26
N HIS A 226 -9.22 8.67 2.09
CA HIS A 226 -7.88 8.53 2.66
C HIS A 226 -7.80 7.44 3.74
N CYS A 227 -8.88 7.17 4.47
CA CYS A 227 -8.97 5.99 5.34
C CYS A 227 -8.90 4.69 4.52
N SER A 228 -9.54 4.62 3.34
CA SER A 228 -9.39 3.46 2.45
C SER A 228 -7.94 3.30 1.97
N LEU A 229 -7.24 4.39 1.61
CA LEU A 229 -5.82 4.34 1.27
C LEU A 229 -4.95 3.86 2.45
N ASP A 230 -5.15 4.42 3.65
CA ASP A 230 -4.44 3.97 4.86
C ASP A 230 -4.69 2.50 5.11
N MET A 231 -5.94 2.03 5.03
CA MET A 231 -6.29 0.64 5.33
C MET A 231 -5.74 -0.35 4.28
N LEU A 232 -5.58 0.05 3.01
CA LEU A 232 -4.90 -0.79 2.00
C LEU A 232 -3.42 -0.97 2.32
N TRP A 233 -2.70 0.14 2.55
CA TRP A 233 -1.30 0.09 2.94
C TRP A 233 -1.11 -0.66 4.25
N LEU A 234 -1.91 -0.30 5.26
CA LEU A 234 -1.79 -0.85 6.60
C LEU A 234 -2.08 -2.36 6.63
N HIS A 235 -3.08 -2.83 5.87
CA HIS A 235 -3.32 -4.26 5.66
C HIS A 235 -2.10 -4.94 5.02
N LEU A 236 -1.56 -4.42 3.93
CA LEU A 236 -0.42 -5.02 3.22
C LEU A 236 0.81 -5.19 4.12
N THR A 237 1.30 -4.11 4.74
CA THR A 237 2.53 -4.18 5.53
C THR A 237 2.33 -4.86 6.90
N THR A 238 1.09 -5.04 7.35
CA THR A 238 0.76 -5.95 8.48
C THR A 238 0.75 -7.43 8.05
N MET A 239 0.24 -7.76 6.85
CA MET A 239 0.39 -9.12 6.29
C MET A 239 1.86 -9.50 6.10
N TYR A 240 2.73 -8.55 5.73
CA TYR A 240 4.18 -8.77 5.67
C TYR A 240 4.80 -9.15 7.02
N GLN A 241 4.43 -8.47 8.11
CA GLN A 241 4.89 -8.87 9.45
C GLN A 241 4.32 -10.23 9.87
N LEU A 242 3.08 -10.55 9.50
CA LEU A 242 2.46 -11.84 9.80
C LEU A 242 3.15 -12.99 9.06
N GLU A 243 3.61 -12.74 7.82
CA GLU A 243 4.46 -13.67 7.06
C GLU A 243 5.82 -13.89 7.74
N ARG A 244 6.45 -12.84 8.26
CA ARG A 244 7.67 -12.96 9.09
C ARG A 244 7.44 -13.77 10.38
N CYS A 245 6.26 -13.62 11.01
CA CYS A 245 5.86 -14.42 12.16
C CYS A 245 5.71 -15.90 11.82
N ARG A 246 5.18 -16.22 10.62
CA ARG A 246 5.07 -17.59 10.11
C ARG A 246 6.45 -18.21 9.85
N GLN A 247 7.31 -17.53 9.10
CA GLN A 247 8.68 -17.97 8.80
C GLN A 247 9.46 -18.30 10.09
N ARG A 248 9.32 -17.47 11.12
CA ARG A 248 9.96 -17.68 12.43
C ARG A 248 9.35 -18.83 13.25
N LEU A 249 8.07 -19.16 13.04
CA LEU A 249 7.44 -20.34 13.62
C LEU A 249 7.98 -21.61 12.95
N ASP A 250 8.11 -21.61 11.63
CA ASP A 250 8.69 -22.72 10.85
C ASP A 250 10.19 -22.93 11.14
N GLU A 251 10.95 -21.85 11.40
CA GLU A 251 12.32 -21.91 11.94
C GLU A 251 12.39 -22.54 13.35
N SER A 252 11.33 -22.40 14.16
CA SER A 252 11.31 -22.81 15.57
C SER A 252 10.88 -24.27 15.78
N PHE A 253 10.16 -24.88 14.84
CA PHE A 253 9.59 -26.22 14.97
C PHE A 253 9.87 -27.05 13.69
N PRO A 254 10.67 -28.12 13.76
CA PRO A 254 10.96 -28.97 12.61
C PRO A 254 9.69 -29.54 11.94
N ALA A 255 9.76 -29.73 10.63
CA ALA A 255 8.63 -30.15 9.79
C ALA A 255 7.90 -31.43 10.25
N SER A 256 8.56 -32.29 11.03
CA SER A 256 7.93 -33.47 11.66
C SER A 256 6.87 -33.16 12.74
N GLN A 257 6.65 -31.89 13.08
CA GLN A 257 5.57 -31.43 13.96
C GLN A 257 4.66 -30.38 13.30
N GLN A 258 4.83 -30.07 12.01
CA GLN A 258 3.95 -29.14 11.30
C GLN A 258 2.56 -29.79 11.09
N VAL A 259 1.51 -29.12 11.57
CA VAL A 259 0.12 -29.54 11.34
C VAL A 259 -0.30 -29.14 9.93
N GLU A 260 -0.61 -30.12 9.08
CA GLU A 260 -0.86 -29.95 7.63
C GLU A 260 -2.08 -29.06 7.25
N GLY A 261 -2.79 -28.50 8.23
CA GLY A 261 -4.14 -27.93 8.04
C GLY A 261 -4.27 -26.47 7.61
N VAL A 262 -3.18 -25.68 7.51
CA VAL A 262 -3.27 -24.19 7.38
C VAL A 262 -2.76 -23.65 6.03
N ALA A 263 -2.04 -24.45 5.25
CA ALA A 263 -1.23 -23.94 4.12
C ALA A 263 -2.02 -23.57 2.84
N GLN A 264 -3.20 -24.14 2.60
CA GLN A 264 -3.80 -24.16 1.25
C GLN A 264 -4.90 -23.12 0.96
N THR A 265 -5.33 -22.31 1.95
CA THR A 265 -6.45 -21.36 1.79
C THR A 265 -6.18 -19.94 2.30
N SER A 266 -4.96 -19.68 2.81
CA SER A 266 -4.56 -18.36 3.31
C SER A 266 -4.14 -17.42 2.17
N VAL A 267 -4.45 -16.12 2.32
CA VAL A 267 -4.07 -15.09 1.34
C VAL A 267 -2.57 -14.80 1.48
N THR A 268 -1.79 -14.98 0.42
CA THR A 268 -0.34 -14.74 0.47
C THR A 268 0.01 -13.25 0.36
N LEU A 269 1.24 -12.89 0.74
CA LEU A 269 1.74 -11.53 0.61
C LEU A 269 1.75 -11.03 -0.85
N GLU A 270 2.09 -11.89 -1.80
CA GLU A 270 2.04 -11.59 -3.25
C GLU A 270 0.61 -11.27 -3.71
N GLN A 271 -0.38 -12.03 -3.21
CA GLN A 271 -1.79 -11.81 -3.52
C GLN A 271 -2.28 -10.49 -2.91
N ALA A 272 -1.79 -10.13 -1.71
CA ALA A 272 -2.06 -8.84 -1.09
C ALA A 272 -1.46 -7.67 -1.91
N VAL A 273 -0.21 -7.78 -2.38
CA VAL A 273 0.41 -6.78 -3.28
C VAL A 273 -0.35 -6.68 -4.60
N LEU A 274 -0.62 -7.80 -5.27
CA LEU A 274 -1.36 -7.82 -6.53
C LEU A 274 -2.76 -7.18 -6.39
N ALA A 275 -3.43 -7.37 -5.25
CA ALA A 275 -4.72 -6.74 -4.97
C ALA A 275 -4.62 -5.22 -4.75
N VAL A 276 -3.53 -4.69 -4.18
CA VAL A 276 -3.33 -3.23 -4.07
C VAL A 276 -2.91 -2.64 -5.42
N VAL A 277 -2.05 -3.32 -6.18
CA VAL A 277 -1.68 -2.91 -7.55
C VAL A 277 -2.92 -2.86 -8.44
N ALA A 278 -3.77 -3.90 -8.41
CA ALA A 278 -5.03 -3.92 -9.17
C ALA A 278 -5.97 -2.77 -8.78
N ASP A 279 -6.10 -2.44 -7.49
CA ASP A 279 -6.88 -1.30 -7.00
C ASP A 279 -6.38 0.03 -7.57
N LEU A 280 -5.06 0.23 -7.61
CA LEU A 280 -4.44 1.46 -8.10
C LEU A 280 -4.49 1.57 -9.64
N VAL A 281 -4.32 0.46 -10.37
CA VAL A 281 -4.52 0.40 -11.83
C VAL A 281 -5.98 0.69 -12.19
N GLN A 282 -6.95 0.11 -11.45
CA GLN A 282 -8.37 0.34 -11.69
C GLN A 282 -8.79 1.78 -11.31
N LEU A 283 -8.20 2.39 -10.27
CA LEU A 283 -8.38 3.82 -9.96
C LEU A 283 -7.79 4.73 -11.05
N ALA A 284 -6.59 4.41 -11.55
CA ALA A 284 -5.97 5.12 -12.67
C ALA A 284 -6.82 5.02 -13.95
N LEU A 285 -7.40 3.86 -14.25
CA LEU A 285 -8.32 3.65 -15.38
C LEU A 285 -9.61 4.48 -15.23
N TYR A 286 -10.21 4.47 -14.04
CA TYR A 286 -11.38 5.29 -13.74
C TYR A 286 -11.13 6.79 -13.95
N ARG A 287 -9.90 7.25 -13.69
CA ARG A 287 -9.45 8.61 -13.96
C ARG A 287 -9.13 8.86 -15.43
N PHE A 288 -8.46 7.92 -16.12
CA PHE A 288 -8.17 7.99 -17.55
C PHE A 288 -9.44 8.17 -18.39
N ASN A 289 -10.48 7.38 -18.11
CA ASN A 289 -11.78 7.45 -18.77
C ASN A 289 -12.54 8.79 -18.58
N LYS A 290 -11.99 9.74 -17.82
CA LYS A 290 -12.53 11.11 -17.60
C LYS A 290 -11.60 12.24 -18.07
N VAL A 291 -10.46 11.93 -18.67
CA VAL A 291 -9.45 12.90 -19.12
C VAL A 291 -9.39 12.86 -20.65
N ASP A 292 -9.39 14.03 -21.30
CA ASP A 292 -9.22 14.12 -22.75
C ASP A 292 -7.76 13.85 -23.18
N GLU A 293 -7.55 13.39 -24.42
CA GLU A 293 -6.24 12.96 -24.91
C GLU A 293 -5.15 14.04 -24.77
N ARG A 294 -5.51 15.33 -24.93
CA ARG A 294 -4.54 16.44 -24.83
C ARG A 294 -4.17 16.70 -23.38
N SER A 295 -5.13 16.59 -22.47
CA SER A 295 -4.90 16.68 -21.03
C SER A 295 -4.05 15.53 -20.45
N LEU A 296 -3.91 14.39 -21.14
CA LEU A 296 -3.02 13.30 -20.69
C LEU A 296 -1.55 13.73 -20.53
N LEU A 297 -1.11 14.78 -21.25
CA LEU A 297 0.23 15.37 -21.11
C LEU A 297 0.44 16.08 -19.76
N ILE A 298 -0.62 16.63 -19.17
CA ILE A 298 -0.57 17.48 -17.95
C ILE A 298 -1.24 16.84 -16.73
N LYS A 299 -2.06 15.80 -16.91
CA LYS A 299 -2.71 15.04 -15.84
C LYS A 299 -1.97 13.72 -15.57
N SER A 300 -1.85 13.38 -14.28
CA SER A 300 -1.31 12.10 -13.80
C SER A 300 -2.42 11.06 -13.55
N PRO A 301 -2.12 9.75 -13.52
CA PRO A 301 -3.03 8.70 -13.05
C PRO A 301 -3.32 8.75 -11.54
N PHE A 302 -2.57 9.55 -10.78
CA PHE A 302 -2.74 9.69 -9.33
C PHE A 302 -3.81 10.75 -9.06
N ASN A 303 -4.94 10.36 -8.45
CA ASN A 303 -6.01 11.30 -8.10
C ASN A 303 -5.51 12.41 -7.16
N CYS A 304 -4.60 12.08 -6.23
CA CYS A 304 -4.00 13.01 -5.29
C CYS A 304 -2.57 12.59 -4.88
N SER A 305 -1.87 13.46 -4.14
CA SER A 305 -0.51 13.19 -3.66
C SER A 305 -0.39 11.89 -2.86
N CYS A 306 -1.42 11.50 -2.11
CA CYS A 306 -1.43 10.27 -1.31
C CYS A 306 -1.51 9.00 -2.15
N VAL A 307 -2.17 9.06 -3.32
CA VAL A 307 -2.16 7.96 -4.30
C VAL A 307 -0.75 7.80 -4.88
N ALA A 308 -0.06 8.90 -5.18
CA ALA A 308 1.33 8.86 -5.62
C ALA A 308 2.28 8.34 -4.52
N GLU A 309 2.09 8.76 -3.27
CA GLU A 309 2.85 8.26 -2.12
C GLU A 309 2.67 6.74 -1.93
N LEU A 310 1.45 6.21 -2.06
CA LEU A 310 1.18 4.78 -1.98
C LEU A 310 1.86 3.98 -3.10
N TRP A 311 1.93 4.51 -4.33
CA TRP A 311 2.71 3.88 -5.39
C TRP A 311 4.21 3.85 -5.08
N ILE A 312 4.78 4.93 -4.54
CA ILE A 312 6.21 4.98 -4.15
C ILE A 312 6.49 3.99 -3.01
N LEU A 313 5.61 3.92 -1.99
CA LEU A 313 5.71 2.95 -0.90
C LEU A 313 5.71 1.50 -1.40
N LEU A 314 4.83 1.16 -2.35
CA LEU A 314 4.79 -0.17 -2.99
C LEU A 314 6.05 -0.46 -3.79
N GLN A 315 6.58 0.52 -4.52
CA GLN A 315 7.81 0.40 -5.30
C GLN A 315 9.02 0.14 -4.40
N MET A 316 9.19 0.91 -3.33
CA MET A 316 10.26 0.72 -2.34
C MET A 316 10.12 -0.65 -1.62
N PHE A 317 8.90 -1.03 -1.27
CA PHE A 317 8.59 -2.32 -0.63
C PHE A 317 8.93 -3.51 -1.54
N CYS A 318 8.41 -3.56 -2.77
CA CYS A 318 8.68 -4.62 -3.72
C CYS A 318 10.17 -4.68 -4.08
N TYR A 319 10.82 -3.53 -4.34
CA TYR A 319 12.26 -3.45 -4.61
C TYR A 319 13.09 -4.07 -3.47
N LYS A 320 12.83 -3.69 -2.21
CA LYS A 320 13.61 -4.15 -1.05
C LYS A 320 13.37 -5.62 -0.70
N LEU A 321 12.24 -6.20 -1.07
CA LEU A 321 12.00 -7.65 -0.91
C LEU A 321 12.51 -8.47 -2.11
N HIS A 322 12.44 -7.93 -3.32
CA HIS A 322 13.03 -8.51 -4.51
C HIS A 322 14.57 -8.57 -4.39
N SER A 323 15.20 -7.50 -3.90
CA SER A 323 16.65 -7.46 -3.62
C SER A 323 17.11 -8.42 -2.51
N GLN A 324 16.17 -9.05 -1.78
CA GLN A 324 16.45 -10.13 -0.81
C GLN A 324 16.21 -11.53 -1.39
N GLY A 325 15.81 -11.64 -2.67
CA GLY A 325 15.43 -12.91 -3.30
C GLY A 325 14.13 -13.52 -2.77
N LYS A 326 13.26 -12.72 -2.14
CA LYS A 326 12.05 -13.18 -1.43
C LYS A 326 10.74 -12.90 -2.14
N PHE A 327 10.78 -12.19 -3.27
CA PHE A 327 9.59 -11.59 -3.87
C PHE A 327 9.80 -11.24 -5.33
N ASP A 328 8.71 -11.22 -6.09
CA ASP A 328 8.64 -10.60 -7.41
C ASP A 328 8.88 -9.08 -7.34
N ASP A 329 9.32 -8.49 -8.45
CA ASP A 329 9.47 -7.04 -8.57
C ASP A 329 8.12 -6.35 -8.85
N LEU A 330 8.05 -5.01 -8.75
CA LEU A 330 6.81 -4.27 -8.99
C LEU A 330 6.30 -4.47 -10.44
N TRP A 331 7.18 -4.59 -11.43
CA TRP A 331 6.78 -4.78 -12.82
C TRP A 331 6.11 -6.13 -13.05
N SER A 332 6.56 -7.19 -12.38
CA SER A 332 5.91 -8.51 -12.42
C SER A 332 4.47 -8.45 -11.91
N PHE A 333 4.16 -7.65 -10.88
CA PHE A 333 2.77 -7.42 -10.44
C PHE A 333 1.98 -6.53 -11.39
N MET A 334 2.61 -5.49 -11.96
CA MET A 334 1.98 -4.60 -12.96
C MET A 334 1.59 -5.38 -14.22
N ASN A 335 2.49 -6.18 -14.77
CA ASN A 335 2.26 -7.00 -15.96
C ASN A 335 1.09 -7.97 -15.74
N LYS A 336 1.05 -8.68 -14.59
CA LYS A 336 -0.07 -9.56 -14.19
C LYS A 336 -1.45 -8.87 -14.09
N VAL A 337 -1.52 -7.53 -14.10
CA VAL A 337 -2.77 -6.76 -14.17
C VAL A 337 -2.98 -6.17 -15.58
N VAL A 338 -1.96 -5.52 -16.15
CA VAL A 338 -2.05 -4.84 -17.45
C VAL A 338 -2.21 -5.82 -18.61
N GLU A 339 -1.51 -6.96 -18.61
CA GLU A 339 -1.65 -7.99 -19.63
C GLU A 339 -3.07 -8.57 -19.67
N LYS A 340 -3.74 -8.69 -18.52
CA LYS A 340 -5.15 -9.08 -18.47
C LYS A 340 -6.04 -8.04 -19.15
N MET A 341 -5.76 -6.74 -18.98
CA MET A 341 -6.50 -5.70 -19.69
C MET A 341 -6.25 -5.73 -21.20
N LEU A 342 -5.04 -6.11 -21.63
CA LEU A 342 -4.67 -6.25 -23.04
C LEU A 342 -5.25 -7.51 -23.72
N VAL A 343 -5.69 -8.51 -22.95
CA VAL A 343 -6.11 -9.84 -23.45
C VAL A 343 -7.57 -10.20 -23.14
N SER A 344 -8.20 -9.61 -22.12
CA SER A 344 -9.45 -10.15 -21.53
C SER A 344 -10.72 -9.83 -22.33
N ASP A 345 -11.28 -10.84 -22.98
CA ASP A 345 -12.62 -10.80 -23.58
C ASP A 345 -13.74 -11.01 -22.53
N GLY A 346 -14.02 -9.95 -21.77
CA GLY A 346 -15.32 -9.65 -21.13
C GLY A 346 -15.91 -10.58 -20.06
N SER A 347 -15.34 -11.74 -19.74
CA SER A 347 -16.10 -12.80 -19.04
C SER A 347 -15.38 -13.53 -17.87
N SER A 348 -15.79 -13.22 -16.63
CA SER A 348 -15.69 -14.17 -15.49
C SER A 348 -16.59 -13.78 -14.30
N LEU A 349 -17.50 -14.66 -13.90
CA LEU A 349 -18.35 -14.49 -12.71
C LEU A 349 -17.80 -15.31 -11.53
N VAL A 350 -16.79 -14.77 -10.84
CA VAL A 350 -16.12 -15.42 -9.70
C VAL A 350 -16.71 -14.96 -8.37
N ARG A 351 -16.90 -15.89 -7.41
CA ARG A 351 -17.33 -15.60 -6.04
C ARG A 351 -16.31 -14.67 -5.34
N PRO A 352 -16.73 -13.59 -4.67
CA PRO A 352 -15.81 -12.61 -4.08
C PRO A 352 -14.89 -13.23 -3.03
N ASN A 353 -13.58 -13.14 -3.29
CA ASN A 353 -12.47 -13.44 -2.37
C ASN A 353 -11.31 -12.46 -2.64
N CYS A 354 -10.23 -12.49 -1.85
CA CYS A 354 -9.13 -11.53 -2.04
C CYS A 354 -8.44 -11.65 -3.41
N MET A 355 -8.47 -12.82 -4.04
CA MET A 355 -7.97 -13.04 -5.39
C MET A 355 -8.88 -12.44 -6.47
N SER A 356 -10.20 -12.51 -6.31
CA SER A 356 -11.14 -11.92 -7.27
C SER A 356 -11.07 -10.40 -7.28
N LEU A 357 -10.73 -9.76 -6.15
CA LEU A 357 -10.41 -8.32 -6.11
C LEU A 357 -9.24 -7.97 -7.05
N ALA A 358 -8.22 -8.83 -7.10
CA ALA A 358 -7.04 -8.69 -7.97
C ALA A 358 -7.26 -9.17 -9.43
N GLN A 359 -8.39 -9.80 -9.73
CA GLN A 359 -8.74 -10.32 -11.07
C GLN A 359 -9.78 -9.46 -11.79
N SER A 360 -10.51 -8.60 -11.07
CA SER A 360 -11.69 -7.89 -11.59
C SER A 360 -11.39 -6.42 -11.93
N VAL A 361 -10.60 -6.19 -12.99
CA VAL A 361 -10.63 -4.89 -13.69
C VAL A 361 -11.89 -4.88 -14.55
N THR A 362 -12.93 -4.14 -14.12
CA THR A 362 -14.30 -4.26 -14.65
C THR A 362 -14.81 -3.05 -15.42
N SER A 363 -14.00 -1.98 -15.55
CA SER A 363 -14.37 -0.82 -16.37
C SER A 363 -13.91 -1.02 -17.82
N PRO A 364 -14.77 -0.78 -18.83
CA PRO A 364 -14.31 -0.77 -20.22
C PRO A 364 -13.28 0.36 -20.42
N CYS A 365 -12.20 0.07 -21.13
CA CYS A 365 -11.19 1.06 -21.51
C CYS A 365 -11.37 1.43 -22.97
N THR A 366 -11.53 2.71 -23.29
CA THR A 366 -11.75 3.19 -24.67
C THR A 366 -10.52 3.00 -25.56
N ASN A 367 -9.32 3.12 -24.99
CA ASN A 367 -8.07 2.76 -25.64
C ASN A 367 -7.11 2.16 -24.60
N VAL A 368 -7.05 0.83 -24.52
CA VAL A 368 -6.24 0.13 -23.51
C VAL A 368 -4.75 0.42 -23.65
N HIS A 369 -4.21 0.50 -24.87
CA HIS A 369 -2.78 0.76 -25.07
C HIS A 369 -2.39 2.20 -24.69
N ALA A 370 -3.26 3.19 -24.98
CA ALA A 370 -3.08 4.58 -24.53
C ALA A 370 -3.06 4.67 -23.00
N PHE A 371 -4.03 4.03 -22.34
CA PHE A 371 -4.07 3.93 -20.89
C PHE A 371 -2.80 3.28 -20.32
N SER A 372 -2.41 2.12 -20.86
CA SER A 372 -1.22 1.40 -20.40
C SER A 372 0.06 2.21 -20.58
N LEU A 373 0.22 2.94 -21.69
CA LEU A 373 1.38 3.81 -21.91
C LEU A 373 1.39 5.01 -20.95
N TRP A 374 0.24 5.66 -20.78
CA TRP A 374 0.09 6.79 -19.86
C TRP A 374 0.38 6.38 -18.42
N LEU A 375 -0.12 5.22 -17.99
CA LEU A 375 0.18 4.63 -16.69
C LEU A 375 1.68 4.31 -16.56
N LEU A 376 2.26 3.60 -17.54
CA LEU A 376 3.66 3.17 -17.53
C LEU A 376 4.64 4.35 -17.47
N LYS A 377 4.39 5.41 -18.24
CA LYS A 377 5.17 6.66 -18.17
C LYS A 377 5.14 7.29 -16.79
N HIS A 378 4.01 7.20 -16.09
CA HIS A 378 3.84 7.81 -14.78
C HIS A 378 4.34 6.95 -13.63
N THR A 379 4.29 5.62 -13.71
CA THR A 379 4.97 4.75 -12.74
C THR A 379 6.49 4.76 -12.94
N ALA A 380 7.00 4.75 -14.19
CA ALA A 380 8.43 4.93 -14.47
C ALA A 380 8.96 6.25 -13.89
N MET A 381 8.18 7.33 -13.97
CA MET A 381 8.49 8.61 -13.33
C MET A 381 8.65 8.51 -11.80
N LEU A 382 7.95 7.60 -11.11
CA LEU A 382 8.12 7.36 -9.67
C LEU A 382 9.42 6.62 -9.32
N HIS A 383 10.01 5.88 -10.25
CA HIS A 383 11.28 5.18 -10.02
C HIS A 383 12.42 6.19 -9.81
N THR A 384 12.33 7.36 -10.46
CA THR A 384 13.23 8.50 -10.21
C THR A 384 13.04 9.22 -8.86
N PHE A 385 12.12 8.78 -7.99
CA PHE A 385 12.00 9.32 -6.62
C PHE A 385 13.11 8.81 -5.68
N GLU A 386 13.62 7.59 -5.90
CA GLU A 386 14.85 7.11 -5.27
C GLU A 386 15.69 6.33 -6.30
N GLU A 387 16.88 6.85 -6.61
CA GLU A 387 17.78 6.40 -7.68
C GLU A 387 18.08 4.88 -7.67
N LYS A 388 18.09 4.27 -6.49
CA LYS A 388 18.34 2.83 -6.28
C LYS A 388 17.28 1.94 -6.95
N SER A 389 16.06 2.44 -7.10
CA SER A 389 14.87 1.65 -7.47
C SER A 389 14.59 1.57 -8.98
N ASN A 390 15.42 2.19 -9.83
CA ASN A 390 15.24 2.22 -11.29
C ASN A 390 15.45 0.85 -11.96
N SER A 391 14.40 0.02 -12.01
CA SER A 391 14.27 -1.07 -12.98
C SER A 391 13.39 -0.65 -14.16
N SER A 392 13.73 -1.14 -15.36
CA SER A 392 13.00 -0.84 -16.60
C SER A 392 12.13 -2.01 -17.07
N ASN A 393 11.00 -1.70 -17.72
CA ASN A 393 10.03 -2.69 -18.19
C ASN A 393 9.78 -2.54 -19.70
N TYR A 394 10.85 -2.74 -20.46
CA TYR A 394 10.83 -2.69 -21.93
C TYR A 394 9.91 -3.73 -22.58
N PRO A 395 9.77 -4.98 -22.09
CA PRO A 395 8.83 -5.95 -22.68
C PRO A 395 7.37 -5.47 -22.68
N LEU A 396 6.93 -4.81 -21.59
CA LEU A 396 5.60 -4.19 -21.54
C LEU A 396 5.52 -2.98 -22.49
N LEU A 397 6.54 -2.12 -22.52
CA LEU A 397 6.57 -0.96 -23.43
C LEU A 397 6.50 -1.38 -24.91
N GLU A 398 7.27 -2.40 -25.32
CA GLU A 398 7.19 -2.98 -26.66
C GLU A 398 5.80 -3.54 -26.97
N THR A 399 5.20 -4.28 -26.03
CA THR A 399 3.86 -4.87 -26.21
C THR A 399 2.80 -3.77 -26.41
N ILE A 400 2.84 -2.72 -25.59
CA ILE A 400 1.97 -1.55 -25.70
C ILE A 400 2.19 -0.83 -27.03
N MET A 401 3.45 -0.60 -27.42
CA MET A 401 3.79 0.13 -28.65
C MET A 401 3.43 -0.65 -29.92
N ARG A 402 3.64 -1.97 -29.94
CA ARG A 402 3.17 -2.82 -31.05
C ARG A 402 1.63 -2.77 -31.16
N GLY A 403 0.91 -2.69 -30.03
CA GLY A 403 -0.54 -2.45 -30.02
C GLY A 403 -0.96 -1.07 -30.57
N LEU A 404 -0.35 0.01 -30.09
CA LEU A 404 -0.60 1.38 -30.59
C LEU A 404 -0.32 1.54 -32.08
N LEU A 405 0.81 1.01 -32.56
CA LEU A 405 1.24 1.17 -33.94
C LEU A 405 0.46 0.27 -34.91
N ASN A 406 -0.18 -0.80 -34.43
CA ASN A 406 -1.08 -1.65 -35.23
C ASN A 406 -2.56 -1.20 -35.18
N SER A 407 -2.90 -0.18 -34.40
CA SER A 407 -4.26 0.38 -34.33
C SER A 407 -4.37 1.72 -35.06
N ASP A 408 -5.58 2.07 -35.50
CA ASP A 408 -5.85 3.29 -36.29
C ASP A 408 -5.92 4.54 -35.39
N VAL A 409 -4.78 4.89 -34.79
CA VAL A 409 -4.63 6.02 -33.88
C VAL A 409 -4.45 7.32 -34.68
N PRO A 410 -5.28 8.36 -34.46
CA PRO A 410 -5.11 9.65 -35.13
C PRO A 410 -3.73 10.26 -34.88
N GLU A 411 -3.14 10.88 -35.91
CA GLU A 411 -1.80 11.50 -35.86
C GLU A 411 -1.58 12.42 -34.63
N ALA A 412 -2.58 13.23 -34.28
CA ALA A 412 -2.52 14.11 -33.11
C ALA A 412 -2.43 13.35 -31.77
N HIS A 413 -3.07 12.17 -31.69
CA HIS A 413 -3.05 11.30 -30.52
C HIS A 413 -1.73 10.51 -30.48
N LEU A 414 -1.24 10.04 -31.63
CA LEU A 414 0.07 9.39 -31.75
C LEU A 414 1.21 10.31 -31.25
N ARG A 415 1.17 11.61 -31.54
CA ARG A 415 2.14 12.60 -31.01
C ARG A 415 2.11 12.72 -29.47
N VAL A 416 0.93 12.62 -28.84
CA VAL A 416 0.82 12.54 -27.37
C VAL A 416 1.49 11.26 -26.85
N HIS A 417 1.20 10.11 -27.45
CA HIS A 417 1.81 8.84 -27.08
C HIS A 417 3.33 8.84 -27.25
N LEU A 418 3.86 9.36 -28.34
CA LEU A 418 5.30 9.49 -28.57
C LEU A 418 5.98 10.39 -27.55
N THR A 419 5.28 11.40 -27.02
CA THR A 419 5.79 12.23 -25.91
C THR A 419 5.91 11.42 -24.61
N PHE A 420 5.10 10.39 -24.41
CA PHE A 420 5.29 9.46 -23.28
C PHE A 420 6.46 8.50 -23.51
N VAL A 421 6.59 7.95 -24.73
CA VAL A 421 7.72 7.07 -25.09
C VAL A 421 9.06 7.80 -24.94
N GLU A 422 9.15 9.02 -25.47
CA GLU A 422 10.31 9.92 -25.34
C GLU A 422 10.74 10.00 -23.88
N ARG A 423 9.87 10.47 -22.99
CA ARG A 423 10.21 10.63 -21.56
C ARG A 423 10.61 9.33 -20.88
N ILE A 424 10.04 8.19 -21.27
CA ILE A 424 10.49 6.90 -20.75
C ILE A 424 11.95 6.64 -21.15
N ILE A 425 12.27 6.69 -22.44
CA ILE A 425 13.59 6.27 -22.96
C ILE A 425 14.70 7.33 -22.87
N THR A 426 14.36 8.61 -22.61
CA THR A 426 15.33 9.72 -22.48
C THR A 426 15.56 10.17 -21.04
N LYS A 427 14.59 9.96 -20.13
CA LYS A 427 14.61 10.55 -18.78
C LYS A 427 14.40 9.56 -17.64
N TYR A 428 13.58 8.51 -17.82
CA TYR A 428 13.21 7.62 -16.70
C TYR A 428 13.94 6.28 -16.70
N TRP A 429 14.25 5.72 -17.87
CA TRP A 429 14.97 4.45 -18.03
C TRP A 429 16.26 4.62 -18.84
N GLU A 430 17.11 3.60 -18.78
CA GLU A 430 18.34 3.52 -19.58
C GLU A 430 18.03 3.42 -21.09
N PRO A 431 18.74 4.15 -21.98
CA PRO A 431 18.43 4.14 -23.41
C PRO A 431 18.56 2.75 -24.05
N LYS A 432 17.55 2.38 -24.86
CA LYS A 432 17.50 1.11 -25.61
C LYS A 432 17.06 1.32 -27.05
N SER A 433 17.63 0.53 -27.96
CA SER A 433 17.46 0.70 -29.41
C SER A 433 16.21 0.02 -29.95
N GLU A 434 15.70 -1.00 -29.28
CA GLU A 434 14.56 -1.83 -29.72
C GLU A 434 13.29 -1.00 -29.96
N ILE A 435 13.02 -0.03 -29.08
CA ILE A 435 11.92 0.93 -29.23
C ILE A 435 12.15 1.89 -30.40
N ILE A 436 13.40 2.31 -30.62
CA ILE A 436 13.77 3.21 -31.72
C ILE A 436 13.64 2.46 -33.07
N VAL A 437 14.04 1.19 -33.13
CA VAL A 437 13.85 0.31 -34.30
C VAL A 437 12.37 0.08 -34.57
N LEU A 438 11.56 -0.20 -33.55
CA LEU A 438 10.11 -0.36 -33.69
C LEU A 438 9.43 0.89 -34.26
N LEU A 439 9.82 2.08 -33.78
CA LEU A 439 9.34 3.37 -34.31
C LEU A 439 9.83 3.61 -35.75
N TRP A 440 11.11 3.36 -36.03
CA TRP A 440 11.66 3.47 -37.38
C TRP A 440 10.95 2.54 -38.36
N GLU A 441 10.72 1.29 -38.00
CA GLU A 441 10.02 0.30 -38.83
C GLU A 441 8.59 0.71 -39.19
N TYR A 442 7.94 1.50 -38.34
CA TYR A 442 6.63 2.08 -38.59
C TYR A 442 6.73 3.33 -39.47
N PHE A 443 7.57 4.30 -39.10
CA PHE A 443 7.68 5.57 -39.81
C PHE A 443 8.29 5.44 -41.22
N GLN A 444 9.25 4.54 -41.44
CA GLN A 444 9.84 4.32 -42.76
C GLN A 444 8.79 3.85 -43.79
N LYS A 445 7.80 3.04 -43.36
CA LYS A 445 6.68 2.58 -44.19
C LYS A 445 5.66 3.69 -44.47
N ARG A 446 5.70 4.78 -43.69
CA ARG A 446 4.77 5.91 -43.74
C ARG A 446 5.37 7.20 -44.29
N LEU A 447 6.62 7.24 -44.76
CA LEU A 447 7.31 8.47 -45.21
C LEU A 447 6.51 9.29 -46.25
N ASN A 448 5.75 8.63 -47.13
CA ASN A 448 4.89 9.28 -48.12
C ASN A 448 3.49 9.70 -47.58
N SER A 449 3.26 9.58 -46.27
CA SER A 449 2.05 10.06 -45.59
C SER A 449 2.19 11.55 -45.31
N THR A 450 1.07 12.28 -45.29
CA THR A 450 1.09 13.73 -45.04
C THR A 450 1.32 14.10 -43.57
N PHE A 451 1.35 13.14 -42.63
CA PHE A 451 1.45 13.36 -41.17
C PHE A 451 0.61 14.54 -40.66
N PHE A 452 -0.56 14.74 -41.27
CA PHE A 452 -1.32 15.98 -41.13
C PHE A 452 -2.23 15.96 -39.91
N VAL A 453 -2.22 17.04 -39.15
CA VAL A 453 -3.13 17.27 -38.03
C VAL A 453 -4.14 18.34 -38.47
N PRO A 454 -5.43 18.02 -38.64
CA PRO A 454 -6.45 19.00 -39.01
C PRO A 454 -6.46 20.21 -38.06
N GLY A 455 -6.28 21.41 -38.63
CA GLY A 455 -6.21 22.67 -37.88
C GLY A 455 -4.82 23.06 -37.36
N SER A 456 -3.74 22.34 -37.70
CA SER A 456 -2.37 22.78 -37.43
C SER A 456 -1.87 23.80 -38.47
N SER A 457 -0.85 24.60 -38.13
CA SER A 457 -0.30 25.62 -39.04
C SER A 457 0.48 24.98 -40.20
N VAL A 458 0.61 25.69 -41.32
CA VAL A 458 1.35 25.21 -42.51
C VAL A 458 2.81 24.88 -42.18
N GLU A 459 3.40 25.57 -41.21
CA GLU A 459 4.76 25.31 -40.68
C GLU A 459 4.91 23.89 -40.10
N SER A 460 3.82 23.32 -39.59
CA SER A 460 3.77 21.94 -39.07
C SER A 460 3.51 20.88 -40.14
N MET A 461 3.33 21.29 -41.40
CA MET A 461 3.13 20.42 -42.57
C MET A 461 4.45 20.17 -43.34
N ALA A 462 5.59 20.24 -42.65
CA ALA A 462 6.93 20.03 -43.22
C ALA A 462 7.14 18.56 -43.64
N ILE A 463 6.62 18.20 -44.83
CA ILE A 463 6.65 16.86 -45.41
C ILE A 463 7.71 16.84 -46.51
N MET A 464 8.87 16.26 -46.19
CA MET A 464 10.08 16.19 -47.01
C MET A 464 10.80 17.54 -47.25
N SER A 465 12.13 17.48 -47.33
CA SER A 465 12.94 18.56 -47.91
C SER A 465 12.75 18.56 -49.43
N GLU A 466 12.79 19.74 -50.06
CA GLU A 466 13.06 19.81 -51.50
C GLU A 466 14.43 19.18 -51.79
N SER A 467 14.47 18.23 -52.73
CA SER A 467 15.69 17.54 -53.12
C SER A 467 16.62 18.46 -53.91
N VAL A 468 17.84 18.69 -53.41
CA VAL A 468 18.92 19.43 -54.08
C VAL A 468 20.23 18.65 -53.93
#